data_AF-A0A919ZSM0-F1
#
_entry.id   AF-A0A919ZSM0-F1
#
_cell.length_a   1.000
_cell.length_b   1.000
_cell.length_c   1.000
_cell.angle_alpha   90.00
_cell.angle_beta   90.00
_cell.angle_gamma   90.00
#
_symmetry.space_group_name_H-M   'P 1'
#
loop_
_entity.id
_entity.type
_entity.pdbx_description
1 polymer ?
#
loop_
_entity_poly.entity_id
_entity_poly.type
_entity_poly.pdbx_seq_one_letter_code
_entity_poly.pdbx_strand_id
1 'polypeptide(L)'
;MTTKTAKKTTTKSKSLPELPRMPFAFEVLNLASKQRSKAKKVEVLQKYGELSLKMILKWNYDTSIVSVLPEGEVPYSGFDDQRNMNLKLSEVISDEVRRMHEVGSFSLGATDKEGHTTIRREAKHFYRFVRGGDDAMNAIRRETMFINILEGLHPLEAEIIVLVKDGKLEDRYKISKEVVATAYPDIVWGDA
;
A
#
# COMPACT_ATOMS: atom_id res chain seq x y z
N MET A 1 -35.33 42.27 -15.54
CA MET A 1 -34.76 40.96 -15.17
C MET A 1 -33.31 40.92 -15.66
N THR A 2 -32.34 41.02 -14.76
CA THR A 2 -30.91 41.08 -15.10
C THR A 2 -30.28 39.70 -14.88
N THR A 3 -29.98 39.00 -15.98
CA THR A 3 -29.25 37.72 -15.95
C THR A 3 -27.77 37.98 -15.71
N LYS A 4 -27.27 37.60 -14.52
CA LYS A 4 -25.83 37.58 -14.20
C LYS A 4 -25.17 36.36 -14.85
N THR A 5 -24.32 36.60 -15.83
CA THR A 5 -23.47 35.59 -16.46
C THR A 5 -22.35 35.18 -15.48
N ALA A 6 -22.33 33.92 -15.06
CA ALA A 6 -21.29 33.38 -14.20
C ALA A 6 -19.97 33.24 -14.98
N LYS A 7 -18.91 33.89 -14.46
CA LYS A 7 -17.56 33.88 -15.02
C LYS A 7 -16.93 32.50 -14.78
N LYS A 8 -16.64 31.76 -15.85
CA LYS A 8 -15.93 30.47 -15.81
C LYS A 8 -14.46 30.75 -15.49
N THR A 9 -14.08 30.59 -14.22
CA THR A 9 -12.67 30.71 -13.79
C THR A 9 -11.90 29.49 -14.27
N THR A 10 -11.09 29.66 -15.31
CA THR A 10 -10.11 28.65 -15.76
C THR A 10 -8.94 28.61 -14.77
N THR A 11 -9.02 27.72 -13.79
CA THR A 11 -7.90 27.42 -12.88
C THR A 11 -6.82 26.68 -13.66
N LYS A 12 -5.67 27.34 -13.91
CA LYS A 12 -4.48 26.70 -14.50
C LYS A 12 -4.16 25.41 -13.72
N SER A 13 -4.03 24.29 -14.42
CA SER A 13 -3.68 23.00 -13.81
C SER A 13 -2.29 23.08 -13.18
N LYS A 14 -2.22 23.16 -11.85
CA LYS A 14 -0.97 22.96 -11.11
C LYS A 14 -0.42 21.57 -11.48
N SER A 15 0.82 21.54 -11.99
CA SER A 15 1.53 20.30 -12.34
C SER A 15 1.66 19.39 -11.12
N LEU A 16 1.67 18.07 -11.36
CA LEU A 16 1.79 17.08 -10.29
C LEU A 16 3.18 17.18 -9.63
N PRO A 17 3.27 17.10 -8.29
CA PRO A 17 4.55 16.91 -7.60
C PRO A 17 5.30 15.69 -8.16
N GLU A 18 6.60 15.82 -8.39
CA GLU A 18 7.41 14.72 -8.91
C GLU A 18 8.02 13.89 -7.78
N LEU A 19 7.78 12.59 -7.82
CA LEU A 19 8.43 11.60 -6.96
C LEU A 19 9.82 11.22 -7.49
N PRO A 20 10.74 10.78 -6.62
CA PRO A 20 12.07 10.32 -7.02
C PRO A 20 12.00 9.09 -7.94
N ARG A 21 13.15 8.73 -8.52
CA ARG A 21 13.27 7.51 -9.32
C ARG A 21 13.06 6.28 -8.43
N MET A 22 12.16 5.39 -8.85
CA MET A 22 11.74 4.19 -8.10
C MET A 22 11.16 4.52 -6.71
N PRO A 23 10.03 5.25 -6.67
CA PRO A 23 9.39 5.59 -5.41
C PRO A 23 8.86 4.34 -4.70
N PHE A 24 8.67 4.43 -3.39
CA PHE A 24 7.96 3.44 -2.61
C PHE A 24 6.46 3.43 -2.94
N ALA A 25 5.79 2.31 -2.67
CA ALA A 25 4.34 2.23 -2.90
C ALA A 25 3.58 3.26 -2.08
N PHE A 26 3.99 3.50 -0.83
CA PHE A 26 3.34 4.51 0.04
C PHE A 26 3.45 5.93 -0.51
N GLU A 27 4.55 6.28 -1.17
CA GLU A 27 4.72 7.61 -1.75
C GLU A 27 3.74 7.82 -2.91
N VAL A 28 3.62 6.81 -3.78
CA VAL A 28 2.68 6.83 -4.91
C VAL A 28 1.24 6.89 -4.41
N LEU A 29 0.87 6.03 -3.46
CA LEU A 29 -0.48 6.00 -2.90
C LEU A 29 -0.80 7.30 -2.14
N ASN A 30 0.14 7.86 -1.39
CA ASN A 30 -0.04 9.16 -0.73
C ASN A 30 -0.23 10.30 -1.74
N LEU A 31 0.59 10.34 -2.79
CA LEU A 31 0.49 11.36 -3.83
C LEU A 31 -0.86 11.27 -4.56
N ALA A 32 -1.30 10.05 -4.88
CA ALA A 32 -2.60 9.80 -5.50
C ALA A 32 -3.74 10.19 -4.55
N SER A 33 -3.74 9.73 -3.29
CA SER A 33 -4.75 10.02 -2.28
C SER A 33 -4.94 11.54 -2.05
N LYS A 34 -3.85 12.32 -2.12
CA LYS A 34 -3.87 13.80 -2.03
C LYS A 34 -4.56 14.49 -3.21
N GLN A 35 -4.72 13.85 -4.36
CA GLN A 35 -5.38 14.46 -5.51
C GLN A 35 -6.89 14.57 -5.31
N ARG A 36 -7.47 15.71 -5.70
CA ARG A 36 -8.92 15.96 -5.53
C ARG A 36 -9.79 15.22 -6.54
N SER A 37 -9.35 15.11 -7.79
CA SER A 37 -10.16 14.52 -8.88
C SER A 37 -9.72 13.08 -9.17
N LYS A 38 -10.69 12.22 -9.51
CA LYS A 38 -10.42 10.83 -9.97
C LYS A 38 -9.41 10.79 -11.11
N ALA A 39 -9.55 11.70 -12.09
CA ALA A 39 -8.62 11.81 -13.22
C ALA A 39 -7.15 12.04 -12.81
N LYS A 40 -6.90 12.90 -11.82
CA LYS A 40 -5.53 13.13 -11.32
C LYS A 40 -4.99 11.96 -10.51
N LYS A 41 -5.86 11.22 -9.81
CA LYS A 41 -5.45 9.98 -9.14
C LYS A 41 -4.99 8.95 -10.16
N VAL A 42 -5.77 8.79 -11.23
CA VAL A 42 -5.43 7.94 -12.38
C VAL A 42 -4.09 8.35 -13.00
N GLU A 43 -3.88 9.64 -13.26
CA GLU A 43 -2.63 10.16 -13.82
C GLU A 43 -1.40 9.82 -12.95
N VAL A 44 -1.51 9.99 -11.62
CA VAL A 44 -0.43 9.63 -10.68
C VAL A 44 -0.15 8.14 -10.71
N LEU A 45 -1.19 7.32 -10.64
CA LEU A 45 -1.06 5.86 -10.69
C LEU A 45 -0.44 5.41 -12.00
N GLN A 46 -0.83 5.98 -13.14
CA GLN A 46 -0.23 5.66 -14.44
C GLN A 46 1.24 6.11 -14.53
N LYS A 47 1.59 7.29 -14.00
CA LYS A 47 2.97 7.82 -14.05
C LYS A 47 3.95 6.95 -13.25
N TYR A 48 3.53 6.41 -12.11
CA TYR A 48 4.39 5.64 -11.19
C TYR A 48 3.96 4.17 -11.05
N GLY A 49 3.13 3.69 -11.96
CA GLY A 49 2.47 2.39 -11.88
C GLY A 49 3.42 1.25 -12.21
N GLU A 50 3.89 0.58 -11.17
CA GLU A 50 4.75 -0.60 -11.31
C GLU A 50 4.01 -1.89 -10.92
N LEU A 51 4.53 -3.03 -11.38
CA LEU A 51 3.91 -4.34 -11.24
C LEU A 51 3.56 -4.69 -9.78
N SER A 52 4.45 -4.45 -8.82
CA SER A 52 4.20 -4.73 -7.41
C SER A 52 3.05 -3.87 -6.86
N LEU A 53 2.94 -2.61 -7.30
CA LEU A 53 1.83 -1.73 -6.95
C LEU A 53 0.51 -2.28 -7.50
N LYS A 54 0.50 -2.74 -8.76
CA LYS A 54 -0.69 -3.38 -9.35
C LYS A 54 -1.06 -4.66 -8.62
N MET A 55 -0.08 -5.47 -8.19
CA MET A 55 -0.32 -6.71 -7.44
C MET A 55 -1.02 -6.46 -6.10
N ILE A 56 -0.54 -5.50 -5.31
CA ILE A 56 -1.18 -5.18 -4.01
C ILE A 56 -2.55 -4.54 -4.19
N LEU A 57 -2.75 -3.73 -5.23
CA LEU A 57 -4.06 -3.15 -5.53
C LEU A 57 -5.05 -4.23 -5.99
N LYS A 58 -4.59 -5.18 -6.82
CA LYS A 58 -5.41 -6.33 -7.19
C LYS A 58 -5.78 -7.17 -5.97
N TRP A 59 -4.80 -7.51 -5.12
CA TRP A 59 -5.06 -8.25 -3.89
C TRP A 59 -6.09 -7.55 -2.99
N ASN A 60 -6.04 -6.22 -2.88
CA ASN A 60 -7.00 -5.48 -2.06
C ASN A 60 -8.43 -5.42 -2.64
N TYR A 61 -8.59 -5.24 -3.96
CA TYR A 61 -9.90 -4.92 -4.58
C TYR A 61 -10.54 -6.07 -5.38
N ASP A 62 -9.80 -7.12 -5.69
CA ASP A 62 -10.33 -8.30 -6.37
C ASP A 62 -10.93 -9.25 -5.32
N THR A 63 -12.25 -9.29 -5.23
CA THR A 63 -12.98 -10.08 -4.23
C THR A 63 -12.84 -11.59 -4.45
N SER A 64 -12.39 -12.02 -5.63
CA SER A 64 -12.04 -13.42 -5.89
C SER A 64 -10.74 -13.84 -5.22
N ILE A 65 -9.87 -12.88 -4.87
CA ILE A 65 -8.62 -13.14 -4.17
C ILE A 65 -8.89 -13.17 -2.66
N VAL A 66 -8.94 -14.38 -2.11
CA VAL A 66 -9.16 -14.60 -0.68
C VAL A 66 -7.82 -14.71 0.04
N SER A 67 -7.55 -13.79 0.96
CA SER A 67 -6.42 -13.89 1.89
C SER A 67 -6.58 -15.12 2.78
N VAL A 68 -5.51 -15.90 2.94
CA VAL A 68 -5.47 -17.05 3.87
C VAL A 68 -4.78 -16.71 5.19
N LEU A 69 -4.42 -15.44 5.38
CA LEU A 69 -3.89 -14.92 6.63
C LEU A 69 -5.02 -14.57 7.61
N PRO A 70 -4.80 -14.63 8.93
CA PRO A 70 -5.76 -14.13 9.90
C PRO A 70 -6.09 -12.64 9.67
N GLU A 71 -7.36 -12.29 9.81
CA GLU A 71 -7.80 -10.89 9.79
C GLU A 71 -7.33 -10.15 11.06
N GLY A 72 -7.11 -8.83 10.94
CA GLY A 72 -6.74 -8.00 12.08
C GLY A 72 -5.24 -7.93 12.34
N GLU A 73 -4.88 -7.64 13.59
CA GLU A 73 -3.51 -7.32 13.98
C GLU A 73 -2.58 -8.54 13.91
N VAL A 74 -1.37 -8.31 13.42
CA VAL A 74 -0.34 -9.34 13.26
C VAL A 74 0.42 -9.50 14.58
N PRO A 75 0.50 -10.70 15.16
CA PRO A 75 1.30 -10.94 16.37
C PRO A 75 2.79 -10.66 16.12
N TYR A 76 3.48 -10.07 17.10
CA TYR A 76 4.95 -10.02 17.10
C TYR A 76 5.49 -11.26 17.81
N SER A 77 6.46 -11.93 17.22
CA SER A 77 7.20 -13.01 17.86
C SER A 77 8.70 -12.82 17.65
N GLY A 78 9.22 -11.64 18.01
CA GLY A 78 10.66 -11.43 18.03
C GLY A 78 11.29 -12.27 19.14
N PHE A 79 12.08 -13.28 18.78
CA PHE A 79 12.76 -14.15 19.74
C PHE A 79 13.89 -13.46 20.52
N ASP A 80 14.29 -12.23 20.16
CA ASP A 80 15.47 -11.55 20.73
C ASP A 80 15.19 -10.24 21.49
N ASP A 81 13.95 -9.73 21.54
CA ASP A 81 13.65 -8.46 22.22
C ASP A 81 12.89 -8.67 23.53
N GLN A 82 13.62 -8.76 24.65
CA GLN A 82 13.03 -8.69 26.00
C GLN A 82 12.22 -7.40 26.25
N ARG A 83 12.34 -6.37 25.39
CA ARG A 83 11.57 -5.11 25.48
C ARG A 83 10.20 -5.16 24.79
N ASN A 84 9.97 -6.11 23.88
CA ASN A 84 8.78 -6.17 23.03
C ASN A 84 7.89 -7.40 23.29
N MET A 85 8.10 -8.09 24.42
CA MET A 85 7.50 -9.39 24.76
C MET A 85 5.96 -9.43 24.83
N ASN A 86 5.24 -8.33 24.59
CA ASN A 86 3.77 -8.28 24.60
C ASN A 86 3.13 -7.33 23.56
N LEU A 87 3.90 -6.68 22.68
CA LEU A 87 3.32 -5.78 21.67
C LEU A 87 3.05 -6.54 20.38
N LYS A 88 1.94 -6.25 19.69
CA LYS A 88 1.66 -6.84 18.38
C LYS A 88 2.49 -6.13 17.30
N LEU A 89 2.91 -6.83 16.26
CA LEU A 89 3.75 -6.25 15.20
C LEU A 89 3.04 -5.08 14.52
N SER A 90 1.72 -5.17 14.35
CA SER A 90 0.91 -4.05 13.83
C SER A 90 0.96 -2.79 14.69
N GLU A 91 1.06 -2.92 16.02
CA GLU A 91 1.19 -1.78 16.93
C GLU A 91 2.59 -1.17 16.82
N VAL A 92 3.63 -2.00 16.76
CA VAL A 92 5.02 -1.56 16.55
C VAL A 92 5.16 -0.78 15.24
N ILE A 93 4.57 -1.29 14.15
CA ILE A 93 4.54 -0.59 12.85
C ILE A 93 3.83 0.76 13.00
N SER A 94 2.70 0.80 13.69
CA SER A 94 1.92 2.04 13.88
C SER A 94 2.68 3.09 14.69
N ASP A 95 3.35 2.67 15.76
CA ASP A 95 4.19 3.53 16.59
C ASP A 95 5.40 4.06 15.83
N GLU A 96 6.04 3.20 15.03
CA GLU A 96 7.18 3.61 14.21
C GLU A 96 6.77 4.60 13.11
N VAL A 97 5.66 4.34 12.41
CA VAL A 97 5.08 5.29 11.46
C VAL A 97 4.79 6.63 12.14
N ARG A 98 4.24 6.62 13.36
CA ARG A 98 4.01 7.86 14.12
C ARG A 98 5.31 8.60 14.40
N ARG A 99 6.36 7.92 14.86
CA ARG A 99 7.68 8.53 15.13
C ARG A 99 8.28 9.15 13.87
N MET A 100 8.20 8.46 12.73
CA MET A 100 8.66 8.98 11.44
C MET A 100 7.98 10.31 11.08
N HIS A 101 6.67 10.41 11.33
CA HIS A 101 5.92 11.66 11.14
C HIS A 101 6.35 12.78 12.10
N GLU A 102 6.72 12.46 13.34
CA GLU A 102 7.19 13.44 14.34
C GLU A 102 8.58 14.00 13.96
N VAL A 103 9.49 13.15 13.47
CA VAL A 103 10.85 13.57 13.08
C VAL A 103 10.96 14.06 11.63
N GLY A 104 9.92 13.90 10.82
CA GLY A 104 9.91 14.27 9.40
C GLY A 104 10.85 13.42 8.53
N SER A 105 11.24 12.25 9.00
CA SER A 105 12.11 11.31 8.27
C SER A 105 11.25 10.37 7.45
N PHE A 106 11.07 10.69 6.17
CA PHE A 106 10.40 9.82 5.22
C PHE A 106 11.45 9.33 4.24
N SER A 107 11.82 8.06 4.35
CA SER A 107 12.79 7.45 3.48
C SER A 107 12.32 7.52 2.01
N LEU A 108 13.16 8.06 1.11
CA LEU A 108 12.83 8.37 -0.29
C LEU A 108 13.19 7.24 -1.27
N GLY A 109 12.69 6.02 -1.03
CA GLY A 109 12.89 4.89 -1.94
C GLY A 109 14.29 4.29 -1.86
N ALA A 110 15.00 4.29 -2.98
CA ALA A 110 16.33 3.66 -3.14
C ALA A 110 17.44 4.26 -2.26
N THR A 111 17.15 5.36 -1.55
CA THR A 111 18.09 6.01 -0.62
C THR A 111 17.86 5.63 0.83
N ASP A 112 17.08 4.59 1.10
CA ASP A 112 16.85 4.13 2.47
C ASP A 112 18.16 3.71 3.15
N LYS A 113 18.54 4.44 4.19
CA LYS A 113 19.80 4.22 4.91
C LYS A 113 19.70 3.10 5.93
N GLU A 114 18.48 2.75 6.31
CA GLU A 114 18.18 1.76 7.35
C GLU A 114 18.15 0.33 6.78
N GLY A 115 18.25 0.19 5.45
CA GLY A 115 18.41 -1.11 4.79
C GLY A 115 17.13 -1.92 4.68
N HIS A 116 15.96 -1.29 4.80
CA HIS A 116 14.68 -1.97 4.66
C HIS A 116 14.52 -2.57 3.26
N THR A 117 13.85 -3.73 3.19
CA THR A 117 13.34 -4.24 1.92
C THR A 117 12.12 -3.44 1.47
N THR A 118 11.62 -3.75 0.28
CA THR A 118 10.52 -2.99 -0.34
C THR A 118 9.43 -3.93 -0.84
N ILE A 119 8.19 -3.44 -0.96
CA ILE A 119 7.07 -4.20 -1.55
C ILE A 119 7.46 -4.71 -2.94
N ARG A 120 8.24 -3.91 -3.69
CA ARG A 120 8.75 -4.30 -5.01
C ARG A 120 9.59 -5.58 -4.97
N ARG A 121 10.42 -5.75 -3.94
CA ARG A 121 11.29 -6.93 -3.77
C ARG A 121 10.51 -8.12 -3.22
N GLU A 122 9.56 -7.87 -2.33
CA GLU A 122 8.80 -8.92 -1.63
C GLU A 122 7.54 -9.38 -2.37
N ALA A 123 7.05 -8.65 -3.38
CA ALA A 123 5.80 -8.98 -4.07
C ALA A 123 5.76 -10.38 -4.70
N LYS A 124 6.93 -10.93 -5.06
CA LYS A 124 7.07 -12.31 -5.53
C LYS A 124 6.63 -13.36 -4.50
N HIS A 125 6.50 -12.99 -3.23
CA HIS A 125 6.08 -13.87 -2.15
C HIS A 125 4.58 -13.80 -1.88
N PHE A 126 3.87 -12.76 -2.35
CA PHE A 126 2.47 -12.52 -1.96
C PHE A 126 1.47 -13.57 -2.46
N TYR A 127 1.79 -14.30 -3.52
CA TYR A 127 0.96 -15.44 -3.96
C TYR A 127 0.83 -16.50 -2.86
N ARG A 128 1.79 -16.58 -1.93
CA ARG A 128 1.74 -17.49 -0.78
C ARG A 128 0.77 -17.04 0.31
N PHE A 129 0.11 -15.89 0.18
CA PHE A 129 -0.84 -15.40 1.18
C PHE A 129 -2.28 -15.41 0.71
N VAL A 130 -2.53 -15.94 -0.49
CA VAL A 130 -3.85 -16.02 -1.11
C VAL A 130 -4.22 -17.47 -1.43
N ARG A 131 -5.52 -17.77 -1.37
CA ARG A 131 -6.07 -19.09 -1.70
C ARG A 131 -5.75 -19.44 -3.16
N GLY A 132 -5.32 -20.67 -3.42
CA GLY A 132 -4.98 -21.15 -4.76
C GLY A 132 -3.56 -20.78 -5.22
N GLY A 133 -2.77 -20.09 -4.37
CA GLY A 133 -1.39 -19.74 -4.68
C GLY A 133 -0.38 -20.78 -4.21
N ASP A 134 -0.21 -20.92 -2.89
CA ASP A 134 0.66 -21.93 -2.28
C ASP A 134 -0.11 -22.70 -1.20
N ASP A 135 -1.08 -23.50 -1.62
CA ASP A 135 -1.98 -24.22 -0.70
C ASP A 135 -1.28 -25.37 0.04
N ALA A 136 -0.11 -25.81 -0.43
CA ALA A 136 0.69 -26.84 0.24
C ALA A 136 1.37 -26.34 1.53
N MET A 137 1.52 -25.02 1.70
CA MET A 137 2.16 -24.42 2.87
C MET A 137 1.24 -24.47 4.11
N ASN A 138 1.78 -24.92 5.25
CA ASN A 138 1.02 -24.90 6.50
C ASN A 138 0.77 -23.47 7.01
N ALA A 139 -0.29 -23.28 7.80
CA ALA A 139 -0.71 -21.97 8.29
C ALA A 139 0.38 -21.27 9.13
N ILE A 140 1.04 -22.02 10.01
CA ILE A 140 2.09 -21.48 10.91
C ILE A 140 3.25 -20.91 10.10
N ARG A 141 3.80 -21.66 9.15
CA ARG A 141 4.92 -21.19 8.31
C ARG A 141 4.52 -19.99 7.47
N ARG A 142 3.27 -19.96 7.00
CA ARG A 142 2.73 -18.85 6.22
C ARG A 142 2.67 -17.58 7.07
N GLU A 143 2.18 -17.68 8.29
CA GLU A 143 2.15 -16.56 9.25
C GLU A 143 3.55 -16.10 9.64
N THR A 144 4.47 -17.02 9.96
CA THR A 144 5.88 -16.67 10.23
C THR A 144 6.53 -15.97 9.03
N MET A 145 6.28 -16.46 7.80
CA MET A 145 6.81 -15.82 6.60
C MET A 145 6.24 -14.41 6.40
N PHE A 146 4.95 -14.22 6.71
CA PHE A 146 4.32 -12.92 6.63
C PHE A 146 4.92 -11.93 7.64
N ILE A 147 5.11 -12.36 8.89
CA ILE A 147 5.78 -11.60 9.95
C ILE A 147 7.18 -11.16 9.50
N ASN A 148 8.01 -12.10 9.01
CA ASN A 148 9.36 -11.80 8.56
C ASN A 148 9.40 -10.79 7.41
N ILE A 149 8.42 -10.83 6.49
CA ILE A 149 8.30 -9.84 5.41
C ILE A 149 7.97 -8.47 5.99
N LEU A 150 7.01 -8.39 6.92
CA LEU A 150 6.61 -7.12 7.53
C LEU A 150 7.75 -6.49 8.35
N GLU A 151 8.52 -7.28 9.08
CA GLU A 151 9.69 -6.82 9.86
C GLU A 151 10.81 -6.28 8.97
N GLY A 152 10.98 -6.82 7.76
CA GLY A 152 11.98 -6.33 6.82
C GLY A 152 11.54 -5.09 6.04
N LEU A 153 10.24 -4.85 5.90
CA LEU A 153 9.70 -3.75 5.10
C LEU A 153 9.85 -2.40 5.81
N HIS A 154 9.97 -1.33 5.02
CA HIS A 154 9.81 0.02 5.58
C HIS A 154 8.44 0.12 6.27
N PRO A 155 8.32 0.72 7.47
CA PRO A 155 7.07 0.71 8.26
C PRO A 155 5.82 1.16 7.50
N LEU A 156 5.93 2.23 6.70
CA LEU A 156 4.83 2.69 5.83
C LEU A 156 4.45 1.70 4.72
N GLU A 157 5.37 0.87 4.25
CA GLU A 157 5.08 -0.22 3.33
C GLU A 157 4.48 -1.44 4.05
N ALA A 158 4.94 -1.74 5.26
CA ALA A 158 4.34 -2.78 6.10
C ALA A 158 2.87 -2.46 6.45
N GLU A 159 2.56 -1.21 6.78
CA GLU A 159 1.18 -0.72 7.02
C GLU A 159 0.27 -1.01 5.80
N ILE A 160 0.77 -0.78 4.59
CA ILE A 160 0.03 -1.06 3.35
C ILE A 160 -0.30 -2.55 3.23
N ILE A 161 0.66 -3.43 3.48
CA ILE A 161 0.44 -4.88 3.34
C ILE A 161 -0.57 -5.41 4.36
N VAL A 162 -0.56 -4.87 5.59
CA VAL A 162 -1.57 -5.20 6.61
C VAL A 162 -2.96 -4.74 6.17
N LEU A 163 -3.10 -3.55 5.59
CA LEU A 163 -4.38 -3.06 5.07
C LEU A 163 -4.86 -3.90 3.87
N VAL A 164 -3.94 -4.25 2.97
CA VAL A 164 -4.23 -4.99 1.74
C VAL A 164 -4.76 -6.39 2.03
N LYS A 165 -4.16 -7.12 2.98
CA LYS A 165 -4.65 -8.47 3.34
C LYS A 165 -6.08 -8.47 3.86
N ASP A 166 -6.51 -7.35 4.45
CA ASP A 166 -7.84 -7.14 5.03
C ASP A 166 -8.80 -6.39 4.10
N GLY A 167 -8.36 -5.99 2.89
CA GLY A 167 -9.17 -5.24 1.93
C GLY A 167 -9.43 -3.77 2.32
N LYS A 168 -8.69 -3.22 3.29
CA LYS A 168 -8.94 -1.91 3.93
C LYS A 168 -8.07 -0.77 3.39
N LEU A 169 -7.43 -0.95 2.22
CA LEU A 169 -6.55 0.09 1.67
C LEU A 169 -7.28 1.42 1.42
N GLU A 170 -8.56 1.36 1.03
CA GLU A 170 -9.37 2.55 0.71
C GLU A 170 -9.64 3.45 1.94
N ASP A 171 -9.66 2.85 3.14
CA ASP A 171 -9.88 3.57 4.40
C ASP A 171 -8.74 4.55 4.69
N ARG A 172 -7.51 4.15 4.33
CA ARG A 172 -6.30 4.96 4.53
C ARG A 172 -5.97 5.83 3.32
N TYR A 173 -6.03 5.24 2.14
CA TYR A 173 -5.73 5.90 0.88
C TYR A 173 -7.03 6.03 0.10
N LYS A 174 -7.49 7.27 -0.13
CA LYS A 174 -8.78 7.57 -0.76
C LYS A 174 -8.78 7.23 -2.26
N ILE A 175 -8.50 6.00 -2.63
CA ILE A 175 -8.37 5.47 -3.97
C ILE A 175 -9.38 4.33 -4.03
N SER A 176 -10.28 4.35 -5.00
CA SER A 176 -11.33 3.33 -5.12
C SER A 176 -10.98 2.31 -6.20
N LYS A 177 -11.62 1.13 -6.19
CA LYS A 177 -11.49 0.12 -7.27
C LYS A 177 -11.71 0.72 -8.66
N GLU A 178 -12.68 1.62 -8.82
CA GLU A 178 -12.95 2.31 -10.10
C GLU A 178 -11.74 3.09 -10.61
N VAL A 179 -11.06 3.82 -9.72
CA VAL A 179 -9.85 4.60 -10.06
C VAL A 179 -8.73 3.66 -10.48
N VAL A 180 -8.55 2.55 -9.76
CA VAL A 180 -7.53 1.53 -10.06
C VAL A 180 -7.80 0.85 -11.41
N ALA A 181 -9.04 0.40 -11.66
CA ALA A 181 -9.43 -0.24 -12.91
C ALA A 181 -9.29 0.69 -14.11
N THR A 182 -9.58 1.99 -13.92
CA THR A 182 -9.35 3.01 -14.96
C THR A 182 -7.87 3.25 -15.20
N ALA A 183 -7.05 3.27 -14.14
CA ALA A 183 -5.60 3.48 -14.26
C ALA A 183 -4.88 2.31 -14.92
N TYR A 184 -5.31 1.08 -14.62
CA TYR A 184 -4.66 -0.16 -15.04
C TYR A 184 -5.68 -1.09 -15.71
N PRO A 185 -6.07 -0.82 -16.97
CA PRO A 185 -6.98 -1.66 -17.72
C PRO A 185 -6.41 -3.05 -18.03
N ASP A 186 -5.10 -3.24 -17.83
CA ASP A 186 -4.41 -4.53 -17.97
C ASP A 186 -4.61 -5.47 -16.77
N ILE A 187 -5.16 -4.98 -15.65
CA ILE A 187 -5.53 -5.84 -14.52
C ILE A 187 -6.77 -6.65 -14.91
N VAL A 188 -6.60 -7.96 -14.99
CA VAL A 188 -7.71 -8.91 -15.09
C VAL A 188 -8.30 -9.13 -13.70
N TRP A 189 -9.58 -8.85 -13.54
CA TRP A 189 -10.33 -9.04 -12.29
C TRP A 189 -11.05 -10.39 -12.30
N GLY A 190 -10.99 -11.15 -11.22
CA GLY A 190 -11.63 -12.46 -11.13
C GLY A 190 -13.13 -12.42 -10.84
N ASP A 191 -13.68 -11.25 -10.51
CA ASP A 191 -15.12 -11.02 -10.29
C ASP A 191 -15.89 -10.57 -11.54
N ALA A 192 -15.22 -10.46 -12.70
CA ALA A 192 -15.78 -9.99 -13.97
C ALA A 192 -16.25 -11.12 -14.90
#